data_AF-A0A842UHQ8-F1
#
_entry.id   AF-A0A842UHQ8-F1
#
_cell.length_a   1.000
_cell.length_b   1.000
_cell.length_c   1.000
_cell.angle_alpha   90.00
_cell.angle_beta   90.00
_cell.angle_gamma   90.00
#
_symmetry.space_group_name_H-M   'P 1'
#
loop_
_entity.id
_entity.type
_entity.pdbx_description
1 polymer ?
#
loop_
_entity_poly.entity_id
_entity_poly.type
_entity_poly.pdbx_seq_one_letter_code
_entity_poly.pdbx_strand_id
1 'polypeptide(L)'
;MYISHDRYFKLGRYAKDSEETTSLLGLFHQLPGIDLENRSEEVSKILFRCYGNRLSQLNMDTEDVLQEVFKGILTRNKGKCPWDPGKSSFGHYVHMVCGCVLSNLQKKQKRKTDREVVGVRTYTDHAWEWKDAAESVEGSYEISPEQEDFEVKESMEDLKIWLEGREDSRKTDNKIARKIIPLLCEGYKRSEIASFLGMDPGKVSRGLHYLRSVTPEWAGV
;
A
#
# COMPACT_ATOMS: atom_id res chain seq x y z
N MET A 1 -4.49 31.96 25.33
CA MET A 1 -4.08 30.65 25.91
C MET A 1 -2.72 30.32 25.31
N TYR A 2 -1.63 30.65 26.02
CA TYR A 2 -0.26 30.54 25.52
C TYR A 2 0.27 29.12 25.80
N ILE A 3 0.67 28.40 24.75
CA ILE A 3 1.37 27.11 24.91
C ILE A 3 2.87 27.38 24.81
N SER A 4 3.52 27.13 25.94
CA SER A 4 4.94 27.26 26.25
C SER A 4 5.86 26.65 25.19
N HIS A 5 6.74 27.49 24.64
CA HIS A 5 8.02 27.08 24.03
C HIS A 5 8.99 26.76 25.16
N ASP A 6 9.35 25.49 25.36
CA ASP A 6 10.61 25.14 26.04
C ASP A 6 10.94 23.65 25.91
N ARG A 7 11.85 23.31 24.98
CA ARG A 7 12.71 22.12 25.08
C ARG A 7 14.08 22.43 24.48
N TYR A 8 14.88 23.08 25.31
CA TYR A 8 16.32 22.92 25.49
C TYR A 8 17.08 22.05 24.47
N PHE A 9 17.76 22.73 23.55
CA PHE A 9 19.05 22.30 23.02
C PHE A 9 20.09 22.37 24.15
N LYS A 10 20.66 21.24 24.54
CA LYS A 10 21.91 21.18 25.33
C LYS A 10 23.02 20.67 24.41
N LEU A 11 23.70 21.59 23.74
CA LEU A 11 25.00 21.34 23.12
C LEU A 11 26.07 21.35 24.23
N GLY A 12 26.48 20.16 24.66
CA GLY A 12 27.65 19.98 25.51
C GLY A 12 28.92 20.15 24.67
N ARG A 13 29.64 21.25 24.88
CA ARG A 13 31.06 21.36 24.52
C ARG A 13 31.86 20.50 25.50
N TYR A 14 32.58 19.50 25.01
CA TYR A 14 33.63 18.85 25.79
C TYR A 14 34.95 18.89 25.01
N ALA A 15 35.89 19.58 25.67
CA ALA A 15 37.34 19.43 25.72
C ALA A 15 38.09 18.92 24.46
N LYS A 16 38.93 19.82 23.95
CA LYS A 16 40.22 19.50 23.35
C LYS A 16 41.14 18.83 24.39
N ASP A 17 42.07 18.03 23.86
CA ASP A 17 43.31 17.52 24.49
C ASP A 17 43.22 16.13 25.15
N SER A 18 43.50 15.09 24.35
CA SER A 18 44.40 13.99 24.73
C SER A 18 44.73 13.12 23.51
N GLU A 19 45.90 13.35 22.93
CA GLU A 19 46.58 12.42 22.01
C GLU A 19 47.18 11.27 22.84
N GLU A 20 46.39 10.21 23.09
CA GLU A 20 46.90 8.92 23.60
C GLU A 20 46.43 7.77 22.69
N THR A 21 47.26 7.50 21.69
CA THR A 21 47.80 6.16 21.35
C THR A 21 46.88 4.93 21.40
N THR A 22 46.20 4.68 20.28
CA THR A 22 46.52 3.57 19.35
C THR A 22 46.74 2.14 19.92
N SER A 23 45.89 1.68 20.84
CA SER A 23 45.60 0.24 21.06
C SER A 23 44.12 0.00 21.45
N LEU A 24 43.22 0.73 20.77
CA LEU A 24 41.76 0.67 20.88
C LEU A 24 41.10 0.34 19.51
N LEU A 25 41.85 -0.32 18.63
CA LEU A 25 41.46 -0.71 17.27
C LEU A 25 40.42 -1.86 17.21
N GLY A 26 39.96 -2.36 18.37
CA GLY A 26 39.04 -3.50 18.47
C GLY A 26 37.56 -3.16 18.60
N LEU A 27 37.18 -1.89 18.69
CA LEU A 27 35.79 -1.47 18.80
C LEU A 27 35.49 -0.34 17.82
N PHE A 28 35.74 -0.59 16.53
CA PHE A 28 34.97 0.08 15.48
C PHE A 28 33.53 -0.43 15.57
N HIS A 29 32.81 0.05 16.59
CA HIS A 29 31.37 -0.09 16.64
C HIS A 29 30.88 0.70 15.42
N GLN A 30 30.55 -0.03 14.35
CA GLN A 30 29.96 0.56 13.17
C GLN A 30 28.80 1.44 13.63
N LEU A 31 28.88 2.72 13.29
CA LEU A 31 27.80 3.64 13.60
C LEU A 31 26.51 3.06 13.02
N PRO A 32 25.43 2.97 13.81
CA PRO A 32 24.19 2.40 13.32
C PRO A 32 23.70 3.22 12.13
N GLY A 33 23.23 2.54 11.10
CA GLY A 33 22.79 3.12 9.84
C GLY A 33 23.18 2.30 8.63
N ILE A 34 22.51 2.56 7.52
CA ILE A 34 22.88 1.97 6.23
C ILE A 34 23.77 2.95 5.47
N ASP A 35 24.95 2.49 5.08
CA ASP A 35 25.76 3.18 4.08
C ASP A 35 25.16 2.96 2.68
N LEU A 36 24.51 4.00 2.15
CA LEU A 36 23.86 3.92 0.83
C LEU A 36 24.86 4.05 -0.32
N GLU A 37 26.07 4.57 -0.10
CA GLU A 37 27.08 4.66 -1.16
C GLU A 37 27.46 3.26 -1.62
N ASN A 38 27.66 2.34 -0.67
CA ASN A 38 28.06 0.96 -0.93
C ASN A 38 26.89 -0.03 -1.05
N ARG A 39 25.67 0.32 -0.59
CA ARG A 39 24.54 -0.63 -0.50
C ARG A 39 23.26 -0.19 -1.21
N SER A 40 23.31 0.86 -2.02
CA SER A 40 22.15 1.35 -2.81
C SER A 40 21.56 0.25 -3.70
N GLU A 41 22.40 -0.54 -4.36
CA GLU A 41 21.95 -1.64 -5.22
C GLU A 41 21.18 -2.72 -4.46
N GLU A 42 21.63 -3.08 -3.25
CA GLU A 42 20.94 -4.08 -2.44
C GLU A 42 19.55 -3.59 -2.02
N VAL A 43 19.44 -2.30 -1.67
CA VAL A 43 18.16 -1.67 -1.34
C VAL A 43 17.22 -1.70 -2.54
N SER A 44 17.72 -1.35 -3.73
CA SER A 44 16.98 -1.40 -4.99
C SER A 44 16.49 -2.82 -5.30
N LYS A 45 17.37 -3.83 -5.22
CA LYS A 45 17.03 -5.25 -5.40
C LYS A 45 15.93 -5.70 -4.42
N ILE A 46 15.99 -5.29 -3.15
CA ILE A 46 14.96 -5.61 -2.16
C ILE A 46 13.63 -4.93 -2.50
N LEU A 47 13.65 -3.65 -2.86
CA LEU A 47 12.45 -2.91 -3.27
C LEU A 47 11.75 -3.62 -4.44
N PHE A 48 12.48 -3.91 -5.51
CA PHE A 48 11.91 -4.51 -6.71
C PHE A 48 11.45 -5.95 -6.49
N ARG A 49 12.21 -6.75 -5.74
CA ARG A 49 11.83 -8.13 -5.43
C ARG A 49 10.56 -8.20 -4.58
N CYS A 50 10.40 -7.31 -3.60
CA CYS A 50 9.28 -7.37 -2.66
C CYS A 50 8.06 -6.57 -3.12
N TYR A 51 8.25 -5.50 -3.89
CA TYR A 51 7.18 -4.54 -4.20
C TYR A 51 7.01 -4.27 -5.70
N GLY A 52 7.81 -4.86 -6.60
CA GLY A 52 7.74 -4.61 -8.05
C GLY A 52 6.34 -4.78 -8.64
N ASN A 53 5.67 -5.89 -8.31
CA ASN A 53 4.29 -6.14 -8.78
C ASN A 53 3.32 -5.05 -8.31
N ARG A 54 3.45 -4.60 -7.05
CA ARG A 54 2.60 -3.56 -6.48
C ARG A 54 2.88 -2.19 -7.12
N LEU A 55 4.14 -1.89 -7.44
CA LEU A 55 4.51 -0.66 -8.12
C LEU A 55 3.92 -0.59 -9.53
N SER A 56 3.99 -1.70 -10.26
CA SER A 56 3.37 -1.85 -11.57
C SER A 56 1.85 -1.67 -11.52
N GLN A 57 1.17 -2.31 -10.56
CA GLN A 57 -0.28 -2.16 -10.37
C GLN A 57 -0.73 -0.73 -10.04
N LEU A 58 0.13 0.06 -9.38
CA LEU A 58 -0.18 1.43 -9.00
C LEU A 58 0.23 2.46 -10.06
N ASN A 59 0.81 2.02 -11.17
CA ASN A 59 1.37 2.87 -12.22
C ASN A 59 2.29 3.98 -11.66
N MET A 60 3.14 3.63 -10.69
CA MET A 60 4.09 4.55 -10.07
C MET A 60 5.45 4.46 -10.77
N ASP A 61 6.10 5.61 -10.97
CA ASP A 61 7.50 5.62 -11.41
C ASP A 61 8.38 4.99 -10.31
N THR A 62 9.08 3.93 -10.71
CA THR A 62 9.93 3.14 -9.84
C THR A 62 11.14 3.92 -9.35
N GLU A 63 11.70 4.81 -10.17
CA GLU A 63 12.87 5.61 -9.80
C GLU A 63 12.50 6.65 -8.75
N ASP A 64 11.35 7.30 -8.90
CA ASP A 64 10.81 8.23 -7.91
C ASP A 64 10.57 7.54 -6.55
N VAL A 65 9.99 6.35 -6.58
CA VAL A 65 9.80 5.55 -5.36
C VAL A 65 11.14 5.19 -4.72
N LEU A 66 12.12 4.75 -5.52
CA LEU A 66 13.44 4.37 -5.04
C LEU A 66 14.15 5.57 -4.38
N GLN A 67 14.07 6.76 -4.97
CA GLN A 67 14.59 7.99 -4.39
C GLN A 67 13.92 8.32 -3.04
N GLU A 68 12.61 8.16 -2.93
CA GLU A 68 11.88 8.38 -1.66
C GLU A 68 12.27 7.34 -0.59
N VAL A 69 12.57 6.10 -0.99
CA VAL A 69 13.14 5.08 -0.10
C VAL A 69 14.51 5.50 0.41
N PHE A 70 15.41 5.96 -0.48
CA PHE A 70 16.73 6.45 -0.07
C PHE A 70 16.64 7.64 0.89
N LYS A 71 15.78 8.63 0.61
CA LYS A 71 15.50 9.75 1.53
C LYS A 71 14.97 9.24 2.88
N GLY A 72 14.10 8.23 2.85
CA GLY A 72 13.54 7.59 4.04
C GLY A 72 14.59 6.88 4.90
N ILE A 73 15.59 6.25 4.28
CA ILE A 73 16.72 5.62 4.97
C ILE A 73 17.65 6.70 5.55
N LEU A 74 18.04 7.70 4.77
CA LEU A 74 18.92 8.78 5.22
C LEU A 74 18.34 9.55 6.41
N THR A 75 17.03 9.80 6.40
CA THR A 75 16.33 10.46 7.51
C THR A 75 16.37 9.62 8.79
N ARG A 76 16.27 8.30 8.67
CA ARG A 76 16.32 7.37 9.82
C ARG A 76 17.75 7.16 10.33
N ASN A 77 18.73 7.11 9.44
CA ASN A 77 20.15 7.07 9.79
C ASN A 77 20.54 8.26 10.69
N LYS A 78 20.01 9.46 10.40
CA LYS A 78 20.22 10.67 11.21
C LYS A 78 19.23 10.84 12.38
N GLY A 79 18.28 9.91 12.52
CA GLY A 79 17.08 10.10 13.32
C GLY A 79 16.90 9.07 14.43
N LYS A 80 15.63 8.77 14.73
CA LYS A 80 15.22 7.96 15.91
C LYS A 80 15.54 6.46 15.80
N CYS A 81 15.69 5.92 14.59
CA CYS A 81 15.79 4.47 14.37
C CYS A 81 16.73 4.14 13.21
N PRO A 82 18.05 4.38 13.36
CA PRO A 82 19.04 3.89 12.41
C PRO A 82 19.09 2.36 12.43
N TRP A 83 19.53 1.77 11.33
CA TRP A 83 19.70 0.31 11.25
C TRP A 83 20.80 -0.17 12.20
N ASP A 84 20.55 -1.26 12.90
CA ASP A 84 21.48 -1.89 13.83
C ASP A 84 21.49 -3.40 13.53
N PRO A 85 22.64 -3.97 13.12
CA PRO A 85 22.74 -5.39 12.79
C PRO A 85 22.43 -6.31 13.97
N GLY A 86 22.60 -5.83 15.21
CA GLY A 86 22.25 -6.59 16.42
C GLY A 86 20.73 -6.68 16.67
N LYS A 87 19.93 -5.82 16.03
CA LYS A 87 18.45 -5.77 16.22
C LYS A 87 17.68 -6.37 15.07
N SER A 88 18.18 -6.24 13.83
CA SER A 88 17.47 -6.71 12.64
C SER A 88 18.43 -6.99 11.49
N SER A 89 18.09 -7.99 10.67
CA SER A 89 18.79 -8.19 9.40
C SER A 89 18.57 -6.98 8.49
N PHE A 90 19.56 -6.70 7.64
CA PHE A 90 19.49 -5.61 6.67
C PHE A 90 18.23 -5.67 5.81
N GLY A 91 17.93 -6.83 5.24
CA GLY A 91 16.77 -7.02 4.37
C GLY A 91 15.45 -6.73 5.07
N HIS A 92 15.31 -7.15 6.33
CA HIS A 92 14.10 -6.88 7.12
C HIS A 92 13.93 -5.38 7.40
N TYR A 93 15.01 -4.69 7.79
CA TYR A 93 14.96 -3.24 8.00
C TYR A 93 14.59 -2.48 6.72
N VAL A 94 15.23 -2.81 5.60
CA VAL A 94 14.94 -2.15 4.30
C VAL A 94 13.49 -2.39 3.89
N HIS A 95 13.01 -3.64 3.98
CA HIS A 95 11.60 -3.97 3.70
C HIS A 95 10.63 -3.13 4.55
N MET A 96 10.89 -2.98 5.85
CA MET A 96 10.10 -2.14 6.74
C MET A 96 10.09 -0.67 6.31
N VAL A 97 11.23 -0.12 5.90
CA VAL A 97 11.33 1.25 5.39
C VAL A 97 10.56 1.41 4.08
N CYS A 98 10.70 0.48 3.13
CA CYS A 98 9.95 0.48 1.86
C CYS A 98 8.43 0.49 2.10
N GLY A 99 7.93 -0.39 2.96
CA GLY A 99 6.50 -0.45 3.30
C GLY A 99 5.96 0.86 3.88
N CYS A 100 6.74 1.53 4.74
CA CYS A 100 6.40 2.83 5.29
C CYS A 100 6.36 3.94 4.22
N VAL A 101 7.35 3.98 3.33
CA VAL A 101 7.44 4.97 2.25
C VAL A 101 6.28 4.80 1.27
N LEU A 102 6.02 3.59 0.78
CA LEU A 102 4.92 3.29 -0.14
C LEU A 102 3.56 3.67 0.43
N SER A 103 3.31 3.34 1.70
CA SER A 103 2.05 3.70 2.36
C SER A 103 1.84 5.22 2.43
N ASN A 104 2.92 5.98 2.59
CA ASN A 104 2.86 7.44 2.60
C ASN A 104 2.66 8.03 1.21
N LEU A 105 3.31 7.46 0.18
CA LEU A 105 3.14 7.85 -1.21
C LEU A 105 1.70 7.62 -1.69
N GLN A 106 1.12 6.44 -1.41
CA GLN A 106 -0.28 6.16 -1.73
C GLN A 106 -1.24 7.16 -1.07
N LYS A 107 -1.03 7.49 0.21
CA LYS A 107 -1.83 8.52 0.89
C LYS A 107 -1.63 9.91 0.30
N LYS A 108 -0.43 10.22 -0.21
CA LYS A 108 -0.15 11.49 -0.88
C LYS A 108 -0.87 11.56 -2.22
N GLN A 109 -0.78 10.50 -3.03
CA GLN A 109 -1.47 10.41 -4.31
C GLN A 109 -2.98 10.48 -4.13
N LYS A 110 -3.54 9.68 -3.21
CA LYS A 110 -4.97 9.76 -2.87
C LYS A 110 -5.38 11.17 -2.44
N ARG A 111 -4.61 11.85 -1.59
CA ARG A 111 -4.91 13.24 -1.20
C ARG A 111 -4.83 14.23 -2.36
N LYS A 112 -3.96 13.99 -3.34
CA LYS A 112 -3.91 14.80 -4.56
C LYS A 112 -5.19 14.60 -5.35
N THR A 113 -5.53 13.35 -5.67
CA THR A 113 -6.78 13.00 -6.35
C THR A 113 -8.02 13.56 -5.63
N ASP A 114 -8.09 13.41 -4.30
CA ASP A 114 -9.25 13.86 -3.51
C ASP A 114 -9.35 15.40 -3.36
N ARG A 115 -8.26 16.16 -3.53
CA ARG A 115 -8.20 17.61 -3.21
C ARG A 115 -7.82 18.51 -4.38
N GLU A 116 -7.27 17.97 -5.46
CA GLU A 116 -6.96 18.68 -6.70
C GLU A 116 -8.17 18.76 -7.63
N VAL A 117 -9.39 18.47 -7.15
CA VAL A 117 -10.65 18.78 -7.85
C VAL A 117 -10.82 20.30 -7.90
N VAL A 118 -10.21 20.94 -8.90
CA VAL A 118 -10.48 22.34 -9.23
C VAL A 118 -11.74 22.32 -10.08
N GLY A 119 -12.90 22.30 -9.41
CA GLY A 119 -14.17 22.19 -10.11
C GLY A 119 -14.37 23.36 -11.08
N VAL A 120 -14.55 23.06 -12.36
CA VAL A 120 -15.13 23.99 -13.33
C VAL A 120 -16.64 23.79 -13.27
N ARG A 121 -17.38 24.88 -13.10
CA ARG A 121 -18.85 24.82 -13.17
C ARG A 121 -19.25 24.70 -14.63
N THR A 122 -19.71 23.52 -15.02
CA THR A 122 -20.26 23.25 -16.35
C THR A 122 -21.78 23.15 -16.26
N TYR A 123 -22.46 23.66 -17.28
CA TYR A 123 -23.91 23.59 -17.39
C TYR A 123 -24.29 22.42 -18.29
N THR A 124 -24.71 21.32 -17.68
CA THR A 124 -25.13 20.07 -18.34
C THR A 124 -26.54 19.73 -17.86
N ASP A 125 -27.40 19.23 -18.75
CA ASP A 125 -28.78 18.82 -18.44
C ASP A 125 -29.63 19.84 -17.65
N HIS A 126 -29.46 21.12 -17.98
CA HIS A 126 -30.14 22.25 -17.33
C HIS A 126 -29.81 22.47 -15.84
N ALA A 127 -28.72 21.87 -15.32
CA ALA A 127 -28.22 22.09 -13.98
C ALA A 127 -26.74 22.53 -13.99
N TRP A 128 -26.35 23.30 -12.96
CA TRP A 128 -24.94 23.63 -12.74
C TRP A 128 -24.28 22.52 -11.94
N GLU A 129 -23.43 21.74 -12.58
CA GLU A 129 -22.64 20.69 -11.95
C GLU A 129 -21.19 21.15 -11.84
N TRP A 130 -20.55 20.78 -10.72
CA TRP A 130 -19.10 20.95 -10.58
C TRP A 130 -18.45 19.73 -11.22
N LYS A 131 -17.79 19.93 -12.37
CA LYS A 131 -16.98 18.91 -13.02
C LYS A 131 -15.50 19.22 -12.85
N ASP A 132 -14.66 18.20 -12.84
CA ASP A 132 -13.22 18.40 -12.72
C ASP A 132 -12.68 19.13 -13.96
N ALA A 133 -11.75 20.07 -13.78
CA ALA A 133 -11.07 20.76 -14.88
C ALA A 133 -10.33 19.77 -15.80
N ALA A 134 -9.90 18.62 -15.29
CA ALA A 134 -9.26 17.56 -16.08
C ALA A 134 -10.24 16.84 -17.02
N GLU A 135 -11.49 16.65 -16.61
CA GLU A 135 -12.56 16.09 -17.47
C GLU A 135 -12.93 17.03 -18.63
N SER A 136 -12.52 18.30 -18.57
CA SER A 136 -12.90 19.29 -19.59
C SER A 136 -11.96 19.34 -20.80
N VAL A 137 -10.81 18.65 -20.79
CA VAL A 137 -9.72 18.93 -21.74
C VAL A 137 -9.33 17.77 -22.66
N GLU A 138 -9.51 16.50 -22.32
CA GLU A 138 -8.93 15.41 -23.13
C GLU A 138 -9.93 14.29 -23.46
N GLY A 139 -10.30 14.23 -24.75
CA GLY A 139 -10.71 13.00 -25.41
C GLY A 139 -9.58 11.96 -25.42
N SER A 140 -9.30 11.39 -24.26
CA SER A 140 -8.75 10.04 -24.13
C SER A 140 -9.92 9.07 -24.11
N TYR A 141 -9.72 7.84 -24.59
CA TYR A 141 -10.77 6.81 -24.63
C TYR A 141 -11.23 6.52 -23.19
N GLU A 142 -12.26 7.24 -22.74
CA GLU A 142 -12.97 6.97 -21.50
C GLU A 142 -13.53 5.55 -21.65
N ILE A 143 -12.95 4.59 -20.92
CA ILE A 143 -13.73 3.43 -20.53
C ILE A 143 -14.86 4.03 -19.71
N SER A 144 -16.03 4.15 -20.33
CA SER A 144 -17.22 4.71 -19.66
C SER A 144 -17.36 4.01 -18.31
N PRO A 145 -17.76 4.68 -17.23
CA PRO A 145 -18.15 4.02 -15.98
C PRO A 145 -19.10 2.83 -16.23
N GLU A 146 -19.88 2.87 -17.31
CA GLU A 146 -20.74 1.79 -17.79
C GLU A 146 -19.96 0.56 -18.30
N GLN A 147 -18.77 0.74 -18.87
CA GLN A 147 -17.88 -0.33 -19.33
C GLN A 147 -17.10 -0.96 -18.16
N GLU A 148 -16.65 -0.18 -17.17
CA GLU A 148 -16.02 -0.74 -15.97
C GLU A 148 -17.04 -1.58 -15.16
N ASP A 149 -18.27 -1.07 -15.03
CA ASP A 149 -19.39 -1.81 -14.45
C ASP A 149 -19.70 -3.10 -15.23
N PHE A 150 -19.51 -3.10 -16.55
CA PHE A 150 -19.75 -4.26 -17.40
C PHE A 150 -18.69 -5.34 -17.19
N GLU A 151 -17.40 -4.99 -17.22
CA GLU A 151 -16.29 -5.93 -17.04
C GLU A 151 -16.30 -6.60 -15.66
N VAL A 152 -16.63 -5.83 -14.61
CA VAL A 152 -16.77 -6.37 -13.25
C VAL A 152 -17.97 -7.32 -13.15
N LYS A 153 -19.10 -6.97 -13.77
CA LYS A 153 -20.30 -7.84 -13.80
C LYS A 153 -20.07 -9.12 -14.60
N GLU A 154 -19.36 -9.04 -15.73
CA GLU A 154 -18.99 -10.20 -16.55
C GLU A 154 -18.06 -11.15 -15.78
N SER A 155 -16.96 -10.62 -15.23
CA SER A 155 -16.02 -11.41 -14.40
C SER A 155 -16.68 -12.05 -13.19
N MET A 156 -17.65 -11.34 -12.58
CA MET A 156 -18.43 -11.86 -11.46
C MET A 156 -19.30 -13.05 -11.88
N GLU A 157 -19.98 -12.95 -13.02
CA GLU A 157 -20.86 -14.00 -13.52
C GLU A 157 -20.05 -15.23 -13.96
N ASP A 158 -18.89 -15.01 -14.59
CA ASP A 158 -17.94 -16.07 -14.92
C ASP A 158 -17.46 -16.84 -13.68
N LEU A 159 -17.13 -16.12 -12.60
CA LEU A 159 -16.74 -16.76 -11.34
C LEU A 159 -17.90 -17.58 -10.75
N LYS A 160 -19.15 -17.12 -10.86
CA LYS A 160 -20.33 -17.89 -10.38
C LYS A 160 -20.54 -19.14 -11.21
N ILE A 161 -20.51 -19.04 -12.54
CA ILE A 161 -20.66 -20.17 -13.47
C ILE A 161 -19.56 -21.20 -13.20
N TRP A 162 -18.33 -20.75 -13.02
CA TRP A 162 -17.22 -21.63 -12.68
C TRP A 162 -17.40 -22.34 -11.34
N LEU A 163 -17.84 -21.62 -10.29
CA LEU A 163 -18.14 -22.24 -8.98
C LEU A 163 -19.28 -23.27 -9.05
N GLU A 164 -20.23 -23.10 -9.97
CA GLU A 164 -21.31 -24.05 -10.23
C GLU A 164 -20.82 -25.33 -10.91
N GLY A 165 -19.86 -25.21 -11.81
CA GLY A 165 -19.27 -26.33 -12.55
C GLY A 165 -18.32 -27.21 -11.74
N ARG A 166 -17.85 -26.76 -10.56
CA ARG A 166 -16.93 -27.55 -9.72
C ARG A 166 -17.58 -28.80 -9.14
N GLU A 167 -16.78 -29.86 -8.99
CA GLU A 167 -17.18 -31.11 -8.33
C GLU A 167 -17.70 -30.90 -6.90
N ASP A 168 -17.21 -29.87 -6.21
CA ASP A 168 -17.56 -29.55 -4.85
C ASP A 168 -18.70 -28.52 -4.71
N SER A 169 -19.44 -28.26 -5.79
CA SER A 169 -20.65 -27.42 -5.83
C SER A 169 -21.70 -27.77 -4.76
N ARG A 170 -21.70 -29.01 -4.26
CA ARG A 170 -22.61 -29.47 -3.20
C ARG A 170 -22.18 -29.05 -1.80
N LYS A 171 -20.91 -28.70 -1.57
CA LYS A 171 -20.41 -28.27 -0.26
C LYS A 171 -21.12 -26.99 0.18
N THR A 172 -21.39 -26.90 1.49
CA THR A 172 -22.05 -25.72 2.09
C THR A 172 -21.30 -24.43 1.82
N ASP A 173 -19.97 -24.49 1.80
CA ASP A 173 -19.13 -23.31 1.71
C ASP A 173 -19.11 -22.74 0.29
N ASN A 174 -19.19 -23.58 -0.74
CA ASN A 174 -19.39 -23.15 -2.13
C ASN A 174 -20.76 -22.45 -2.30
N LYS A 175 -21.83 -23.03 -1.76
CA LYS A 175 -23.17 -22.40 -1.78
C LYS A 175 -23.20 -21.04 -1.08
N ILE A 176 -22.44 -20.89 0.00
CA ILE A 176 -22.32 -19.61 0.73
C ILE A 176 -21.47 -18.64 -0.08
N ALA A 177 -20.34 -19.07 -0.64
CA ALA A 177 -19.47 -18.28 -1.50
C ALA A 177 -20.23 -17.64 -2.67
N ARG A 178 -21.05 -18.42 -3.39
CA ARG A 178 -21.89 -17.93 -4.50
C ARG A 178 -22.85 -16.81 -4.09
N LYS A 179 -23.37 -16.84 -2.87
CA LYS A 179 -24.24 -15.79 -2.32
C LYS A 179 -23.50 -14.55 -1.86
N ILE A 180 -22.22 -14.69 -1.49
CA ILE A 180 -21.39 -13.60 -0.97
C ILE A 180 -20.83 -12.72 -2.10
N ILE A 181 -20.50 -13.31 -3.26
CA ILE A 181 -19.88 -12.63 -4.40
C ILE A 181 -20.55 -11.29 -4.77
N PRO A 182 -21.87 -11.21 -5.04
CA PRO A 182 -22.48 -9.94 -5.45
C PRO A 182 -22.36 -8.86 -4.37
N LEU A 183 -22.50 -9.24 -3.09
CA LEU A 183 -22.39 -8.32 -1.97
C LEU A 183 -20.95 -7.83 -1.74
N LEU A 184 -19.95 -8.64 -2.09
CA LEU A 184 -18.56 -8.18 -2.08
C LEU A 184 -18.29 -7.14 -3.17
N CYS A 185 -18.84 -7.33 -4.36
CA CYS A 185 -18.72 -6.40 -5.48
C CYS A 185 -19.38 -5.05 -5.16
N GLU A 186 -20.51 -5.06 -4.44
CA GLU A 186 -21.17 -3.85 -3.93
C GLU A 186 -20.43 -3.20 -2.73
N GLY A 187 -19.32 -3.79 -2.27
CA GLY A 187 -18.45 -3.21 -1.23
C GLY A 187 -18.91 -3.47 0.21
N TYR A 188 -19.86 -4.38 0.43
CA TYR A 188 -20.33 -4.70 1.79
C TYR A 188 -19.24 -5.38 2.63
N LYS A 189 -19.18 -5.01 3.90
CA LYS A 189 -18.32 -5.64 4.91
C LYS A 189 -18.92 -6.95 5.38
N ARG A 190 -18.08 -7.84 5.93
CA ARG A 190 -18.47 -9.15 6.47
C ARG A 190 -19.71 -9.10 7.40
N SER A 191 -19.79 -8.14 8.31
CA SER A 191 -20.91 -8.00 9.25
C SER A 191 -22.21 -7.59 8.56
N GLU A 192 -22.11 -6.76 7.52
CA GLU A 192 -23.24 -6.32 6.70
C GLU A 192 -23.75 -7.48 5.85
N ILE A 193 -22.84 -8.24 5.23
CA ILE A 193 -23.15 -9.47 4.49
C ILE A 193 -23.87 -10.50 5.37
N ALA A 194 -23.38 -10.70 6.60
CA ALA A 194 -24.02 -11.61 7.56
C ALA A 194 -25.45 -11.18 7.90
N SER A 195 -25.65 -9.87 8.09
CA SER A 195 -26.96 -9.28 8.36
C SER A 195 -27.90 -9.40 7.15
N PHE A 196 -27.39 -9.09 5.95
CA PHE A 196 -28.15 -9.13 4.70
C PHE A 196 -28.60 -10.54 4.33
N LEU A 197 -27.74 -11.54 4.55
CA LEU A 197 -28.04 -12.94 4.27
C LEU A 197 -28.77 -13.67 5.41
N GLY A 198 -28.95 -13.03 6.57
CA GLY A 198 -29.51 -13.68 7.76
C GLY A 198 -28.68 -14.88 8.24
N MET A 199 -27.35 -14.81 8.11
CA MET A 199 -26.43 -15.90 8.40
C MET A 199 -25.53 -15.59 9.60
N ASP A 200 -25.10 -16.64 10.28
CA ASP A 200 -24.04 -16.54 11.30
C ASP A 200 -22.74 -15.97 10.69
N PRO A 201 -22.08 -14.98 11.31
CA PRO A 201 -20.83 -14.40 10.81
C PRO A 201 -19.72 -15.42 10.55
N GLY A 202 -19.68 -16.52 11.30
CA GLY A 202 -18.73 -17.62 11.10
C GLY A 202 -18.96 -18.36 9.79
N LYS A 203 -20.22 -18.53 9.35
CA LYS A 203 -20.54 -19.07 8.01
C LYS A 203 -20.07 -18.15 6.90
N VAL A 204 -20.28 -16.85 7.03
CA VAL A 204 -19.77 -15.85 6.07
C VAL A 204 -18.24 -15.88 6.00
N SER A 205 -17.58 -15.96 7.15
CA SER A 205 -16.12 -16.08 7.22
C SER A 205 -15.58 -17.33 6.51
N ARG A 206 -16.26 -18.47 6.63
CA ARG A 206 -15.89 -19.70 5.90
C ARG A 206 -16.10 -19.57 4.40
N GLY A 207 -17.22 -18.99 3.96
CA GLY A 207 -17.46 -18.72 2.53
C GLY A 207 -16.41 -17.78 1.92
N LEU A 208 -16.02 -16.73 2.64
CA LEU A 208 -14.94 -15.82 2.22
C LEU A 208 -13.58 -16.52 2.15
N HIS A 209 -13.29 -17.40 3.11
CA HIS A 209 -12.05 -18.19 3.09
C HIS A 209 -12.03 -19.17 1.92
N TYR A 210 -13.15 -19.86 1.68
CA TYR A 210 -13.31 -20.74 0.53
C TYR A 210 -13.10 -19.99 -0.79
N LEU A 211 -13.74 -18.82 -0.99
CA LEU A 211 -13.52 -17.96 -2.16
C LEU A 211 -12.03 -17.69 -2.39
N ARG A 212 -11.31 -17.21 -1.38
CA ARG A 212 -9.87 -16.93 -1.48
C ARG A 212 -9.03 -18.16 -1.82
N SER A 213 -9.45 -19.34 -1.38
CA SER A 213 -8.73 -20.58 -1.68
C SER A 213 -8.91 -21.05 -3.13
N VAL A 214 -10.04 -20.71 -3.76
CA VAL A 214 -10.37 -21.15 -5.13
C VAL A 214 -10.13 -20.08 -6.19
N THR A 215 -10.03 -18.79 -5.82
CA THR A 215 -9.75 -17.70 -6.78
C THR A 215 -8.45 -17.87 -7.57
N PRO A 216 -7.32 -18.35 -7.01
CA PRO A 216 -6.10 -18.58 -7.81
C PRO A 216 -6.32 -19.58 -8.94
N GLU A 217 -7.00 -20.70 -8.64
CA GLU A 217 -7.32 -21.74 -9.61
C GLU A 217 -8.22 -21.20 -10.74
N TRP A 218 -9.21 -20.36 -10.40
CA TRP A 218 -10.06 -19.68 -11.39
C TRP A 218 -9.26 -18.69 -12.26
N ALA A 219 -8.34 -17.94 -11.66
CA ALA A 219 -7.49 -16.97 -12.36
C ALA A 219 -6.39 -17.64 -13.21
N GLY A 220 -6.25 -18.97 -13.15
CA GLY A 220 -5.18 -19.71 -13.83
C GLY A 220 -3.79 -19.47 -13.23
N VAL A 221 -3.71 -19.12 -11.94
CA VAL A 221 -2.48 -18.82 -11.17
C VAL A 221 -2.09 -19.97 -10.25
#